data_AF-A0A2Z6N2T2-F1
#
_entry.id   AF-A0A2Z6N2T2-F1
#
_cell.length_a   1.000
_cell.length_b   1.000
_cell.length_c   1.000
_cell.angle_alpha   90.00
_cell.angle_beta   90.00
_cell.angle_gamma   90.00
#
_symmetry.space_group_name_H-M   'P 1'
#
loop_
_entity.id
_entity.type
_entity.pdbx_description
1 polymer ?
#
loop_
_entity_poly.entity_id
_entity_poly.type
_entity_poly.pdbx_seq_one_letter_code
_entity_poly.pdbx_strand_id
1 'polypeptide(L)' 'MVLAGKLATELGIKSPADKFYNLFASQLHHVQNLCERVHHAKIHEGEEWHDTETIKHWTYVIENDIIFN' A
#
# COMPACT_ATOMS: atom_id res chain seq x y z
N MET A 1 19.79 -13.86 17.57
CA MET A 1 18.59 -14.63 17.16
C MET A 1 18.05 -13.96 15.92
N VAL A 2 17.87 -14.65 14.80
CA VAL A 2 17.20 -14.05 13.64
C VAL A 2 16.01 -14.93 13.30
N LEU A 3 14.84 -14.45 13.70
CA LEU A 3 13.57 -14.93 13.17
C LEU A 3 13.36 -14.19 11.84
N ALA A 4 13.78 -14.80 10.73
CA ALA A 4 13.61 -14.25 9.39
C ALA A 4 12.88 -15.25 8.49
N GLY A 5 11.95 -14.75 7.66
CA GLY A 5 11.22 -15.52 6.66
C GLY A 5 10.89 -14.64 5.46
N LYS A 6 10.68 -15.26 4.30
CA LYS A 6 10.26 -14.60 3.06
C LYS A 6 9.04 -15.34 2.51
N LEU A 7 7.96 -14.61 2.24
CA LEU A 7 6.79 -15.09 1.52
C LEU A 7 6.71 -14.33 0.19
N ALA A 8 6.44 -15.04 -0.90
CA ALA A 8 6.26 -14.45 -2.22
C ALA A 8 5.07 -15.11 -2.93
N THR A 9 4.37 -14.32 -3.75
CA THR A 9 3.26 -14.79 -4.60
C THR A 9 3.28 -14.00 -5.90
N GLU A 10 2.75 -14.59 -6.96
CA GLU A 10 2.65 -13.98 -8.29
C GLU A 10 1.20 -14.08 -8.77
N LEU A 11 0.66 -12.97 -9.28
CA LEU A 11 -0.70 -12.86 -9.78
C LEU A 11 -0.69 -12.10 -11.11
N GLY A 12 -1.40 -12.61 -12.11
CA GLY A 12 -1.60 -11.92 -13.38
C GLY A 12 -2.62 -10.79 -13.25
N ILE A 13 -2.28 -9.60 -13.74
CA ILE A 13 -3.20 -8.45 -13.81
C ILE A 13 -3.68 -8.24 -15.25
N LYS A 14 -4.92 -7.77 -15.41
CA LYS A 14 -5.47 -7.38 -16.72
C LYS A 14 -5.33 -5.88 -16.99
N SER A 15 -4.97 -5.10 -15.98
CA SER A 15 -4.71 -3.66 -16.11
C SER A 15 -3.31 -3.40 -16.68
N PRO A 16 -3.08 -2.25 -17.32
CA PRO A 16 -1.74 -1.81 -17.70
C PRO A 16 -0.78 -1.78 -16.50
N ALA A 17 0.45 -2.25 -16.71
CA ALA A 17 1.45 -2.40 -15.64
C ALA A 17 1.88 -1.04 -15.05
N ASP A 18 2.00 -0.02 -15.89
CA ASP A 18 2.31 1.36 -15.51
C ASP A 18 1.25 1.94 -14.57
N LYS A 19 -0.03 1.72 -14.87
CA LYS A 19 -1.13 2.17 -14.01
C LYS A 19 -1.12 1.47 -12.66
N PHE A 20 -0.90 0.16 -12.66
CA PHE A 20 -0.83 -0.61 -11.42
C PHE A 20 0.36 -0.19 -10.56
N TYR A 21 1.54 0.01 -11.16
CA TYR A 21 2.72 0.53 -10.47
C TYR A 21 2.47 1.92 -9.87
N ASN A 22 1.93 2.85 -10.66
CA ASN A 22 1.68 4.22 -10.22
C ASN A 22 0.69 4.30 -9.06
N LEU A 23 -0.30 3.39 -9.01
CA LEU A 23 -1.23 3.29 -7.88
C LEU A 23 -0.49 3.18 -6.53
N PHE A 24 0.52 2.31 -6.43
CA PHE A 24 1.28 2.13 -5.19
C PHE A 24 2.39 3.15 -5.03
N ALA A 25 3.03 3.55 -6.13
CA ALA A 25 4.21 4.39 -6.08
C ALA A 25 3.87 5.84 -5.76
N SER A 26 2.87 6.44 -6.40
CA SER A 26 2.53 7.87 -6.27
C SER A 26 1.07 8.16 -5.89
N GLN A 27 0.17 7.19 -5.99
CA GLN A 27 -1.28 7.40 -5.91
C GLN A 27 -1.96 6.60 -4.78
N LEU A 28 -1.21 6.24 -3.74
CA LEU A 28 -1.69 5.31 -2.72
C LEU A 28 -2.94 5.82 -1.97
N HIS A 29 -3.12 7.13 -1.84
CA HIS A 29 -4.34 7.76 -1.31
C HIS A 29 -5.62 7.44 -2.08
N HIS A 30 -5.52 6.98 -3.34
CA HIS A 30 -6.69 6.54 -4.10
C HIS A 30 -7.13 5.12 -3.76
N VAL A 31 -6.28 4.30 -3.11
CA VAL A 31 -6.58 2.87 -2.87
C VAL A 31 -7.83 2.68 -2.00
N GLN A 32 -8.11 3.63 -1.10
CA GLN A 32 -9.31 3.66 -0.26
C GLN A 32 -10.63 3.77 -1.05
N ASN A 33 -10.56 4.29 -2.28
CA ASN A 33 -11.72 4.38 -3.18
C ASN A 33 -11.85 3.15 -4.10
N LEU A 34 -10.87 2.25 -4.07
CA LEU A 34 -10.79 1.06 -4.94
C LEU A 34 -11.00 -0.24 -4.17
N CYS A 35 -10.63 -0.26 -2.88
CA CYS A 35 -10.65 -1.45 -2.03
C CYS A 35 -11.39 -1.16 -0.72
N GLU A 36 -12.41 -1.96 -0.41
CA GLU A 36 -13.22 -1.80 0.81
C GLU A 36 -12.41 -1.95 2.11
N ARG A 37 -11.32 -2.73 2.08
CA ARG A 37 -10.53 -3.07 3.27
C ARG A 37 -9.45 -2.06 3.61
N VAL A 38 -9.17 -1.08 2.76
CA VAL A 38 -8.24 0.01 3.07
C VAL A 38 -9.06 1.28 3.28
N HIS A 39 -8.99 1.85 4.46
CA HIS A 39 -9.90 2.93 4.84
C HIS A 39 -9.30 4.33 4.64
N HIS A 40 -7.99 4.45 4.82
CA HIS A 40 -7.30 5.71 4.69
C HIS A 40 -5.85 5.51 4.28
N ALA A 41 -5.31 6.36 3.41
CA ALA A 41 -3.88 6.46 3.17
C ALA A 41 -3.44 7.92 3.11
N LYS A 42 -2.36 8.26 3.83
CA LYS A 42 -1.79 9.60 3.92
C LYS A 42 -0.25 9.56 3.93
N ILE A 43 0.36 10.68 3.57
CA ILE A 43 1.78 10.91 3.89
C ILE A 43 1.87 11.24 5.38
N HIS A 44 2.73 10.52 6.10
CA HIS A 44 3.06 10.80 7.49
C HIS A 44 4.26 11.73 7.59
N GLU A 45 5.30 11.47 6.79
CA GLU A 45 6.51 12.29 6.66
C GLU A 45 6.92 12.37 5.19
N GLY A 46 7.39 13.55 4.75
CA GLY A 46 7.73 13.85 3.35
C GLY A 46 6.73 14.77 2.66
N GLU A 47 7.07 15.21 1.44
CA GLU A 47 6.25 16.15 0.66
C GLU A 47 5.56 15.48 -0.54
N GLU A 48 6.21 14.48 -1.15
CA GLU A 48 5.73 13.82 -2.35
C GLU A 48 5.45 12.34 -2.11
N TRP A 49 4.44 11.79 -2.80
CA TRP A 49 4.12 10.37 -2.67
C TRP A 49 5.21 9.45 -3.24
N HIS A 50 5.96 9.92 -4.23
CA HIS A 50 6.96 9.13 -4.94
C HIS A 50 8.36 9.62 -4.60
N ASP A 51 8.76 9.38 -3.36
CA ASP A 51 10.08 9.69 -2.87
C ASP A 51 10.56 8.55 -1.95
N THR A 52 11.87 8.30 -1.96
CA THR A 52 12.47 7.17 -1.22
C THR A 52 12.47 7.36 0.29
N GLU A 53 12.36 8.59 0.78
CA GLU A 53 12.39 8.96 2.19
C GLU A 53 10.97 9.21 2.75
N THR A 54 9.94 9.16 1.90
CA THR A 54 8.56 9.41 2.32
C THR A 54 7.98 8.25 3.12
N ILE A 55 7.50 8.56 4.32
CA ILE A 55 6.77 7.62 5.17
C ILE A 55 5.28 7.76 4.88
N LYS A 56 4.66 6.66 4.45
CA LYS A 56 3.23 6.56 4.17
C LYS A 56 2.56 5.81 5.31
N HIS A 57 1.40 6.27 5.75
CA HIS A 57 0.59 5.60 6.76
C HIS A 57 -0.76 5.24 6.17
N TRP A 58 -1.18 3.99 6.32
CA TRP A 58 -2.51 3.56 5.91
C TRP A 58 -3.18 2.62 6.92
N THR A 59 -4.50 2.69 6.98
CA THR A 59 -5.31 1.84 7.85
C THR A 59 -6.06 0.82 7.04
N TYR A 60 -6.10 -0.42 7.53
CA TYR A 60 -6.78 -1.51 6.85
C TYR A 60 -7.34 -2.53 7.85
N VAL A 61 -8.22 -3.39 7.36
CA VAL A 61 -8.83 -4.48 8.14
C VAL A 61 -8.50 -5.84 7.53
N ILE A 62 -8.10 -6.77 8.39
CA ILE A 62 -8.02 -8.21 8.09
C ILE A 62 -8.93 -8.93 9.08
N GLU A 63 -9.83 -9.78 8.58
CA GLU A 63 -10.69 -10.64 9.43
C GLU A 63 -11.47 -9.90 10.53
N ASN A 64 -11.82 -8.62 10.26
CA ASN A 64 -12.53 -7.68 11.14
C ASN A 64 -11.68 -7.01 12.24
N ASP A 65 -10.38 -7.29 12.33
CA ASP A 65 -9.45 -6.54 13.19
C ASP A 65 -8.77 -5.42 12.40
N ILE A 66 -8.72 -4.23 13.00
CA ILE A 66 -8.02 -3.06 12.44
C ILE A 66 -6.52 -3.23 12.69
N ILE A 67 -5.73 -3.18 11.62
CA ILE A 67 -4.26 -3.23 11.70
C ILE A 67 -3.68 -1.89 11.23
N PHE A 68 -2.69 -1.39 11.97
CA PHE A 68 -1.93 -0.18 11.66
C PHE A 68 -0.59 -0.59 11.03
N ASN A 69 -0.28 -0.07 9.84
CA ASN A 69 1.05 -0.17 9.22
C ASN A 69 1.52 1.21 8.76
#